data_AF-A0A6L8T9I1-F1
#
_entry.id   AF-A0A6L8T9I1-F1
#
_cell.length_a   1.000
_cell.length_b   1.000
_cell.length_c   1.000
_cell.angle_alpha   90.00
_cell.angle_beta   90.00
_cell.angle_gamma   90.00
#
_symmetry.space_group_name_H-M   'P 1'
#
loop_
_entity.id
_entity.type
_entity.pdbx_description
1 polymer ?
#
loop_
_entity_poly.entity_id
_entity_poly.type
_entity_poly.pdbx_seq_one_letter_code
_entity_poly.pdbx_strand_id
1 'polypeptide(L)'
;MDRMFYGCSKLTDLDLSSFNTSNVTNMSAIFRGCSRLKELDLSSFNTGMLQKATGMFGGCSSLTTLDLSMLDFKNVYQVSDMTKQGGSYGAMFDNCSSLVSLKLPQFSDIITNFSDMFCNCSSLTSLDLSSMNTSRALYMSDMFDGCRSLTSLDLSSFETSHVREMSYMFAFCDKLTSLNMSSFDTGRVTDMNGIFQSSHNLANLTIGENFVFVGSEYNLPSGTWYASDGTAYTSDGTTCTIPSNKADTYTRR
;
A
#
# COMPACT_ATOMS: atom_id res chain seq x y z
N MET A 1 23.89 5.35 -2.45
CA MET A 1 23.58 6.34 -1.41
C MET A 1 22.50 5.75 -0.49
N ASP A 2 22.78 4.62 0.17
CA ASP A 2 21.84 4.06 1.14
C ASP A 2 21.98 4.77 2.49
N ARG A 3 20.85 4.94 3.20
CA ARG A 3 20.79 5.45 4.58
C ARG A 3 21.44 6.82 4.87
N MET A 4 21.68 7.67 3.87
CA MET A 4 22.47 8.88 4.06
C MET A 4 21.95 9.83 5.15
N PHE A 5 20.63 9.99 5.28
CA PHE A 5 19.96 10.76 6.34
C PHE A 5 19.10 9.86 7.25
N TYR A 6 19.44 8.57 7.33
CA TYR A 6 18.69 7.62 8.14
C TYR A 6 18.65 8.05 9.62
N GLY A 7 17.45 8.14 10.17
CA GLY A 7 17.22 8.46 11.58
C GLY A 7 17.56 9.90 11.96
N CYS A 8 17.76 10.80 10.99
CA CYS A 8 17.98 12.23 11.24
C CYS A 8 16.68 12.92 11.71
N SER A 9 16.14 12.49 12.86
CA SER A 9 14.87 12.92 13.45
C SER A 9 14.82 14.40 13.85
N LYS A 10 15.95 15.10 13.82
CA LYS A 10 16.03 16.56 14.06
C LYS A 10 16.09 17.38 12.77
N LEU A 11 16.25 16.73 11.60
CA LEU A 11 16.32 17.39 10.30
C LEU A 11 14.95 17.98 9.96
N THR A 12 14.89 19.29 9.75
CA THR A 12 13.68 20.02 9.35
C THR A 12 13.74 20.49 7.90
N ASP A 13 14.94 20.79 7.43
CA ASP A 13 15.24 21.39 6.13
C ASP A 13 16.50 20.73 5.57
N LEU A 14 16.55 20.55 4.26
CA LEU A 14 17.68 19.93 3.57
C LEU A 14 17.81 20.48 2.15
N ASP A 15 18.98 21.00 1.82
CA ASP A 15 19.32 21.38 0.45
C ASP A 15 19.95 20.19 -0.28
N LEU A 16 19.31 19.75 -1.37
CA LEU A 16 19.71 18.63 -2.22
C LEU A 16 20.17 19.08 -3.61
N SER A 17 20.22 20.38 -3.88
CA SER A 17 20.48 20.93 -5.22
C SER A 17 21.86 20.57 -5.77
N SER A 18 22.85 20.35 -4.89
CA SER A 18 24.23 20.01 -5.28
C SER A 18 24.49 18.51 -5.49
N PHE A 19 23.50 17.65 -5.28
CA PHE A 19 23.69 16.20 -5.30
C PHE A 19 23.68 15.67 -6.75
N ASN A 20 24.81 15.11 -7.19
CA ASN A 20 24.84 14.32 -8.42
C ASN A 20 24.44 12.86 -8.12
N THR A 21 23.23 12.49 -8.56
CA THR A 21 22.65 11.16 -8.35
C THR A 21 22.68 10.27 -9.60
N SER A 22 23.28 10.71 -10.70
CA SER A 22 23.19 10.05 -12.01
C SER A 22 23.69 8.60 -12.05
N ASN A 23 24.62 8.24 -11.16
CA ASN A 23 25.22 6.91 -11.07
C ASN A 23 24.74 6.11 -9.85
N VAL A 24 23.74 6.61 -9.12
CA VAL A 24 23.28 5.99 -7.88
C VAL A 24 22.32 4.86 -8.19
N THR A 25 22.69 3.63 -7.83
CA THR A 25 21.86 2.44 -8.00
C THR A 25 21.05 2.08 -6.76
N ASN A 26 21.38 2.62 -5.59
CA ASN A 26 20.73 2.31 -4.32
C ASN A 26 20.48 3.58 -3.51
N MET A 27 19.21 3.90 -3.24
CA MET A 27 18.74 4.97 -2.37
C MET A 27 17.87 4.44 -1.21
N SER A 28 18.02 3.16 -0.87
CA SER A 28 17.27 2.55 0.22
C SER A 28 17.45 3.34 1.52
N ALA A 29 16.33 3.67 2.13
CA ALA A 29 16.21 4.34 3.42
C ALA A 29 16.98 5.65 3.56
N ILE A 30 17.23 6.36 2.45
CA ILE A 30 18.01 7.60 2.46
C ILE A 30 17.40 8.67 3.39
N PHE A 31 16.08 8.79 3.49
CA PHE A 31 15.39 9.71 4.40
C PHE A 31 14.64 9.02 5.55
N ARG A 32 14.76 7.69 5.69
CA ARG A 32 13.98 6.93 6.67
C ARG A 32 14.16 7.48 8.08
N GLY A 33 13.07 7.77 8.78
CA GLY A 33 13.09 8.31 10.15
C GLY A 33 13.49 9.78 10.25
N CYS A 34 13.51 10.54 9.14
CA CYS A 34 13.55 11.99 9.15
C CYS A 34 12.19 12.57 9.61
N SER A 35 11.81 12.26 10.86
CA SER A 35 10.45 12.47 11.37
C SER A 35 10.03 13.93 11.56
N ARG A 36 10.96 14.89 11.40
CA ARG A 36 10.68 16.34 11.46
C ARG A 36 10.83 17.05 10.11
N LEU A 37 11.19 16.33 9.05
CA LEU A 37 11.29 16.87 7.70
C LEU A 37 9.87 17.14 7.18
N LYS A 38 9.59 18.38 6.80
CA LYS A 38 8.24 18.83 6.38
C LYS A 38 8.05 18.91 4.89
N GLU A 39 9.13 19.25 4.19
CA GLU A 39 9.20 19.41 2.75
C GLU A 39 10.47 18.73 2.25
N LEU A 40 10.43 18.26 1.01
CA LEU A 40 11.55 17.59 0.38
C LEU A 40 11.49 17.82 -1.12
N ASP A 41 12.46 18.55 -1.64
CA ASP A 41 12.62 18.77 -3.08
C ASP A 41 13.62 17.76 -3.66
N LEU A 42 13.16 16.98 -4.64
CA LEU A 42 13.95 15.98 -5.36
C LEU A 42 14.12 16.33 -6.84
N SER A 43 13.86 17.58 -7.25
CA SER A 43 13.93 17.96 -8.66
C SER A 43 15.32 17.83 -9.29
N SER A 44 16.39 17.82 -8.47
CA SER A 44 17.76 17.60 -8.90
C SER A 44 18.11 16.10 -9.08
N PHE A 45 17.24 15.19 -8.65
CA PHE A 45 17.56 13.77 -8.64
C PHE A 45 17.40 13.13 -10.02
N ASN A 46 18.43 12.41 -10.44
CA ASN A 46 18.41 11.52 -11.59
C ASN A 46 18.32 10.07 -11.09
N THR A 47 17.18 9.42 -11.33
CA THR A 47 16.91 8.04 -10.91
C THR A 47 17.08 7.03 -12.04
N GLY A 48 17.66 7.42 -13.18
CA GLY A 48 17.77 6.57 -14.36
C GLY A 48 18.56 5.27 -14.14
N MET A 49 19.47 5.23 -13.16
CA MET A 49 20.21 4.02 -12.77
C MET A 49 19.71 3.39 -11.47
N LEU A 50 18.67 3.95 -10.84
CA LEU A 50 18.20 3.52 -9.53
C LEU A 50 17.59 2.12 -9.61
N GLN A 51 18.01 1.23 -8.71
CA GLN A 51 17.59 -0.16 -8.63
C GLN A 51 16.86 -0.49 -7.31
N LYS A 52 17.22 0.21 -6.23
CA LYS A 52 16.65 0.00 -4.90
C LYS A 52 16.21 1.31 -4.26
N ALA A 53 14.95 1.36 -3.84
CA ALA A 53 14.32 2.48 -3.14
C ALA A 53 13.58 2.01 -1.87
N THR A 54 13.99 0.86 -1.32
CA THR A 54 13.40 0.28 -0.11
C THR A 54 13.37 1.28 1.03
N GLY A 55 12.20 1.53 1.61
CA GLY A 55 12.10 2.37 2.81
C GLY A 55 12.53 3.81 2.61
N MET A 56 12.66 4.30 1.37
CA MET A 56 13.32 5.58 1.05
C MET A 56 12.81 6.75 1.90
N PHE A 57 11.51 6.79 2.20
CA PHE A 57 10.84 7.82 2.98
C PHE A 57 10.19 7.28 4.27
N GLY A 58 10.40 6.02 4.63
CA GLY A 58 9.71 5.40 5.75
C GLY A 58 9.87 6.20 7.06
N GLY A 59 8.81 6.47 7.79
CA GLY A 59 8.86 7.23 9.05
C GLY A 59 9.18 8.72 8.88
N CYS A 60 9.10 9.28 7.67
CA CYS A 60 9.06 10.72 7.43
C CYS A 60 7.70 11.31 7.88
N SER A 61 7.39 11.17 9.16
CA SER A 61 6.06 11.41 9.73
C SER A 61 5.61 12.87 9.77
N SER A 62 6.47 13.83 9.39
CA SER A 62 6.11 15.25 9.24
C SER A 62 5.96 15.71 7.78
N LEU A 63 6.28 14.87 6.79
CA LEU A 63 6.06 15.21 5.38
C LEU A 63 4.56 15.27 5.12
N THR A 64 4.09 16.40 4.59
CA THR A 64 2.67 16.61 4.27
C THR A 64 2.36 16.41 2.79
N THR A 65 3.34 16.72 1.94
CA THR A 65 3.27 16.52 0.49
C THR A 65 4.58 15.94 -0.01
N LEU A 66 4.50 15.05 -1.00
CA LEU A 66 5.67 14.54 -1.70
C LEU A 66 5.31 14.32 -3.18
N ASP A 67 6.06 14.96 -4.07
CA ASP A 67 5.90 14.81 -5.52
C ASP A 67 7.08 14.02 -6.09
N LEU A 68 6.83 12.79 -6.52
CA LEU A 68 7.81 11.93 -7.19
C LEU A 68 7.49 11.72 -8.66
N SER A 69 6.49 12.43 -9.20
CA SER A 69 6.02 12.23 -10.59
C SER A 69 7.08 12.55 -11.64
N MET A 70 8.09 13.36 -11.28
CA MET A 70 9.24 13.68 -12.12
C MET A 70 10.30 12.57 -12.16
N LEU A 71 10.22 11.57 -11.27
CA LEU A 71 11.21 10.50 -11.14
C LEU A 71 10.77 9.27 -11.94
N ASP A 72 11.75 8.60 -12.56
CA ASP A 72 11.56 7.37 -13.33
C ASP A 72 12.16 6.19 -12.56
N PHE A 73 11.31 5.25 -12.15
CA PHE A 73 11.67 4.07 -11.36
C PHE A 73 11.65 2.78 -12.22
N LYS A 74 11.75 2.89 -13.56
CA LYS A 74 11.73 1.73 -14.47
C LYS A 74 12.77 0.65 -14.19
N ASN A 75 13.88 1.00 -13.54
CA ASN A 75 14.95 0.06 -13.18
C ASN A 75 14.87 -0.42 -11.72
N VAL A 76 13.94 0.12 -10.93
CA VAL A 76 13.78 -0.21 -9.51
C VAL A 76 13.06 -1.53 -9.36
N TYR A 77 13.71 -2.53 -8.77
CA TYR A 77 13.11 -3.83 -8.49
C TYR A 77 12.76 -4.03 -7.01
N GLN A 78 13.18 -3.12 -6.14
CA GLN A 78 12.97 -3.24 -4.69
C GLN A 78 12.50 -1.91 -4.07
N VAL A 79 11.24 -1.88 -3.63
CA VAL A 79 10.60 -0.75 -2.93
C VAL A 79 10.16 -1.11 -1.50
N SER A 80 10.04 -2.41 -1.21
CA SER A 80 9.83 -2.97 0.12
C SER A 80 10.80 -4.12 0.36
N ASP A 81 11.18 -4.29 1.62
CA ASP A 81 12.02 -5.38 2.09
C ASP A 81 11.55 -5.68 3.51
N MET A 82 10.74 -6.74 3.62
CA MET A 82 10.31 -7.30 4.88
C MET A 82 10.96 -8.68 5.01
N THR A 83 12.24 -8.72 5.38
CA THR A 83 12.81 -9.99 5.82
C THR A 83 12.00 -10.44 7.04
N LYS A 84 11.27 -11.55 6.91
CA LYS A 84 10.56 -12.19 8.03
C LYS A 84 11.54 -12.28 9.20
N GLN A 85 11.19 -11.59 10.29
CA GLN A 85 11.99 -11.29 11.49
C GLN A 85 12.78 -9.97 11.51
N GLY A 86 12.15 -8.93 12.06
CA GLY A 86 12.77 -8.06 13.07
C GLY A 86 13.77 -7.00 12.62
N GLY A 87 14.04 -6.85 11.33
CA GLY A 87 14.89 -5.76 10.88
C GLY A 87 15.04 -5.72 9.38
N SER A 88 14.23 -4.93 8.71
CA SER A 88 14.50 -4.52 7.34
C SER A 88 13.78 -3.20 7.09
N TYR A 89 14.09 -2.54 5.99
CA TYR A 89 14.06 -1.08 5.87
C TYR A 89 12.66 -0.43 5.86
N GLY A 90 11.61 -1.17 6.22
CA GLY A 90 10.23 -0.78 5.99
C GLY A 90 9.97 -0.65 4.50
N ALA A 91 8.72 -0.42 4.14
CA ALA A 91 8.40 -0.09 2.77
C ALA A 91 8.59 1.40 2.49
N MET A 92 8.62 1.75 1.21
CA MET A 92 9.01 3.07 0.71
C MET A 92 8.36 4.25 1.46
N PHE A 93 7.07 4.16 1.82
CA PHE A 93 6.32 5.21 2.53
C PHE A 93 5.73 4.77 3.87
N ASP A 94 6.11 3.62 4.40
CA ASP A 94 5.62 3.14 5.71
C ASP A 94 5.76 4.23 6.79
N ASN A 95 4.75 4.42 7.63
CA ASN A 95 4.71 5.42 8.70
C ASN A 95 4.90 6.89 8.26
N CYS A 96 4.60 7.24 7.00
CA CYS A 96 4.47 8.64 6.56
C CYS A 96 3.14 9.26 7.01
N SER A 97 2.92 9.32 8.33
CA SER A 97 1.58 9.52 8.90
C SER A 97 0.93 10.88 8.63
N SER A 98 1.71 11.93 8.34
CA SER A 98 1.19 13.27 7.99
C SER A 98 1.00 13.49 6.48
N LEU A 99 1.31 12.50 5.64
CA LEU A 99 1.26 12.66 4.19
C LEU A 99 -0.19 12.75 3.72
N VAL A 100 -0.59 13.92 3.22
CA VAL A 100 -1.95 14.18 2.69
C VAL A 100 -1.97 14.01 1.18
N SER A 101 -0.88 14.36 0.49
CA SER A 101 -0.75 14.27 -0.95
C SER A 101 0.55 13.58 -1.33
N LEU A 102 0.43 12.50 -2.11
CA LEU A 102 1.56 11.76 -2.66
C LEU A 102 1.36 11.59 -4.16
N LYS A 103 2.31 12.06 -4.96
CA LYS A 103 2.39 11.70 -6.39
C LYS A 103 3.48 10.65 -6.57
N LEU A 104 3.10 9.51 -7.13
CA LEU A 104 4.00 8.38 -7.32
C LEU A 104 4.90 8.55 -8.55
N PRO A 105 6.11 7.97 -8.56
CA PRO A 105 6.91 7.85 -9.77
C PRO A 105 6.31 6.81 -10.70
N GLN A 106 6.86 6.71 -11.92
CA GLN A 106 6.58 5.57 -12.80
C GLN A 106 7.36 4.35 -12.32
N PHE A 107 6.66 3.35 -11.76
CA PHE A 107 7.29 2.14 -11.25
C PHE A 107 7.64 1.15 -12.37
N SER A 108 8.63 0.30 -12.11
CA SER A 108 8.93 -0.82 -13.00
C SER A 108 7.85 -1.91 -12.90
N ASP A 109 7.75 -2.71 -13.95
CA ASP A 109 6.89 -3.89 -14.05
C ASP A 109 7.49 -5.13 -13.37
N ILE A 110 8.71 -5.04 -12.83
CA ILE A 110 9.45 -6.17 -12.23
C ILE A 110 9.38 -6.24 -10.70
N ILE A 111 8.67 -5.30 -10.04
CA ILE A 111 8.53 -5.30 -8.58
C ILE A 111 7.63 -6.46 -8.14
N THR A 112 8.11 -7.23 -7.16
CA THR A 112 7.39 -8.39 -6.62
C THR A 112 6.86 -8.17 -5.20
N ASN A 113 7.31 -7.15 -4.50
CA ASN A 113 6.94 -6.89 -3.11
C ASN A 113 6.47 -5.44 -2.91
N PHE A 114 5.17 -5.29 -2.64
CA PHE A 114 4.50 -4.04 -2.29
C PHE A 114 4.00 -4.04 -0.84
N SER A 115 4.40 -5.03 -0.03
CA SER A 115 4.03 -5.09 1.38
C SER A 115 4.39 -3.81 2.11
N ASP A 116 3.50 -3.37 2.99
CA ASP A 116 3.60 -2.17 3.83
C ASP A 116 3.77 -0.83 3.07
N MET A 117 3.66 -0.80 1.73
CA MET A 117 4.09 0.35 0.92
C MET A 117 3.53 1.69 1.40
N PHE A 118 2.28 1.71 1.83
CA PHE A 118 1.60 2.88 2.39
C PHE A 118 1.10 2.63 3.83
N CYS A 119 1.64 1.63 4.52
CA CYS A 119 1.26 1.31 5.89
C CYS A 119 1.39 2.54 6.79
N ASN A 120 0.36 2.81 7.59
CA ASN A 120 0.24 3.95 8.49
C ASN A 120 0.41 5.34 7.83
N CYS A 121 0.14 5.48 6.53
CA CYS A 121 -0.10 6.77 5.86
C CYS A 121 -1.46 7.38 6.26
N SER A 122 -1.67 7.58 7.56
CA SER A 122 -3.00 7.82 8.15
C SER A 122 -3.70 9.12 7.73
N SER A 123 -2.97 10.09 7.17
CA SER A 123 -3.52 11.35 6.66
C SER A 123 -3.84 11.35 5.16
N LEU A 124 -3.48 10.28 4.43
CA LEU A 124 -3.68 10.21 2.99
C LEU A 124 -5.16 10.07 2.69
N THR A 125 -5.74 11.01 1.93
CA THR A 125 -7.18 11.02 1.61
C THR A 125 -7.52 10.35 0.30
N SER A 126 -6.58 10.38 -0.65
CA SER A 126 -6.67 9.78 -1.98
C SER A 126 -5.27 9.41 -2.46
N LEU A 127 -5.18 8.40 -3.31
CA LEU A 127 -3.93 7.99 -3.93
C LEU A 127 -4.18 7.57 -5.37
N ASP A 128 -3.45 8.17 -6.31
CA ASP A 128 -3.44 7.73 -7.70
C ASP A 128 -2.47 6.55 -7.83
N LEU A 129 -3.01 5.38 -8.15
CA LEU A 129 -2.29 4.11 -8.29
C LEU A 129 -2.01 3.76 -9.76
N SER A 130 -2.33 4.64 -10.71
CA SER A 130 -2.22 4.36 -12.16
C SER A 130 -0.79 4.09 -12.64
N SER A 131 0.23 4.53 -11.88
CA SER A 131 1.63 4.27 -12.19
C SER A 131 2.17 2.94 -11.63
N MET A 132 1.34 2.20 -10.88
CA MET A 132 1.72 0.90 -10.31
C MET A 132 1.39 -0.23 -11.27
N ASN A 133 2.38 -1.08 -11.56
CA ASN A 133 2.18 -2.34 -12.25
C ASN A 133 2.33 -3.49 -11.25
N THR A 134 1.24 -4.21 -11.00
CA THR A 134 1.23 -5.32 -10.03
C THR A 134 1.25 -6.71 -10.69
N SER A 135 1.43 -6.82 -12.01
CA SER A 135 1.37 -8.09 -12.76
C SER A 135 2.33 -9.16 -12.23
N ARG A 136 3.43 -8.76 -11.57
CA ARG A 136 4.44 -9.64 -10.96
C ARG A 136 4.44 -9.62 -9.43
N ALA A 137 3.51 -8.90 -8.81
CA ALA A 137 3.41 -8.82 -7.36
C ALA A 137 3.15 -10.19 -6.74
N LEU A 138 3.94 -10.51 -5.72
CA LEU A 138 3.84 -11.72 -4.90
C LEU A 138 3.36 -11.38 -3.48
N TYR A 139 3.72 -10.20 -2.97
CA TYR A 139 3.45 -9.78 -1.59
C TYR A 139 2.80 -8.38 -1.58
N MET A 140 1.63 -8.30 -0.95
CA MET A 140 0.83 -7.08 -0.77
C MET A 140 0.30 -6.95 0.67
N SER A 141 0.81 -7.75 1.62
CA SER A 141 0.39 -7.65 3.03
C SER A 141 0.59 -6.22 3.56
N ASP A 142 -0.38 -5.75 4.34
CA ASP A 142 -0.33 -4.45 5.02
C ASP A 142 -0.20 -3.23 4.09
N MET A 143 -0.37 -3.38 2.77
CA MET A 143 -0.06 -2.34 1.78
C MET A 143 -0.77 -1.00 2.07
N PHE A 144 -2.02 -1.05 2.54
CA PHE A 144 -2.79 0.13 2.95
C PHE A 144 -3.20 0.08 4.43
N ASP A 145 -2.59 -0.80 5.24
CA ASP A 145 -2.90 -0.89 6.67
C ASP A 145 -2.78 0.48 7.35
N GLY A 146 -3.74 0.87 8.17
CA GLY A 146 -3.71 2.11 8.92
C GLY A 146 -3.84 3.39 8.09
N CYS A 147 -4.21 3.30 6.80
CA CYS A 147 -4.60 4.43 5.95
C CYS A 147 -5.98 4.99 6.34
N ARG A 148 -6.11 5.44 7.59
CA ARG A 148 -7.37 5.82 8.23
C ARG A 148 -8.16 6.93 7.53
N SER A 149 -7.49 7.77 6.74
CA SER A 149 -8.12 8.89 6.04
C SER A 149 -8.53 8.61 4.59
N LEU A 150 -8.14 7.47 4.01
CA LEU A 150 -8.49 7.15 2.62
C LEU A 150 -10.00 7.00 2.49
N THR A 151 -10.60 7.75 1.58
CA THR A 151 -12.05 7.69 1.32
C THR A 151 -12.42 6.80 0.13
N SER A 152 -11.45 6.58 -0.77
CA SER A 152 -11.62 5.74 -1.97
C SER A 152 -10.27 5.23 -2.44
N LEU A 153 -10.27 4.05 -3.06
CA LEU A 153 -9.14 3.47 -3.76
C LEU A 153 -9.63 2.90 -5.09
N ASP A 154 -8.99 3.32 -6.19
CA ASP A 154 -9.18 2.66 -7.47
C ASP A 154 -8.18 1.51 -7.59
N LEU A 155 -8.71 0.29 -7.54
CA LEU A 155 -7.95 -0.96 -7.62
C LEU A 155 -8.16 -1.66 -8.98
N SER A 156 -8.77 -0.98 -9.96
CA SER A 156 -9.15 -1.60 -11.23
C SER A 156 -7.96 -2.06 -12.06
N SER A 157 -6.78 -1.45 -11.88
CA SER A 157 -5.51 -1.85 -12.51
C SER A 157 -4.77 -2.98 -11.80
N PHE A 158 -5.22 -3.43 -10.62
CA PHE A 158 -4.50 -4.44 -9.85
C PHE A 158 -4.67 -5.82 -10.50
N GLU A 159 -3.55 -6.38 -10.93
CA GLU A 159 -3.40 -7.78 -11.32
C GLU A 159 -2.89 -8.58 -10.12
N THR A 160 -3.71 -9.48 -9.56
CA THR A 160 -3.37 -10.22 -8.33
C THR A 160 -3.16 -11.73 -8.53
N SER A 161 -3.23 -12.23 -9.77
CA SER A 161 -3.12 -13.66 -10.10
C SER A 161 -1.77 -14.31 -9.68
N HIS A 162 -0.76 -13.49 -9.37
CA HIS A 162 0.53 -13.92 -8.84
C HIS A 162 0.71 -13.68 -7.35
N VAL A 163 -0.23 -13.02 -6.67
CA VAL A 163 -0.10 -12.68 -5.25
C VAL A 163 -0.19 -13.96 -4.39
N ARG A 164 0.62 -14.01 -3.33
CA ARG A 164 0.69 -15.09 -2.33
C ARG A 164 0.26 -14.61 -0.95
N GLU A 165 0.66 -13.41 -0.56
CA GLU A 165 0.37 -12.85 0.77
C GLU A 165 -0.29 -11.47 0.61
N MET A 166 -1.47 -11.27 1.20
CA MET A 166 -2.22 -10.01 1.23
C MET A 166 -2.98 -9.82 2.56
N SER A 167 -2.46 -10.41 3.63
CA SER A 167 -2.98 -10.22 4.98
C SER A 167 -2.97 -8.74 5.36
N TYR A 168 -3.99 -8.32 6.13
CA TYR A 168 -4.13 -6.93 6.61
C TYR A 168 -4.11 -5.81 5.55
N MET A 169 -4.24 -6.13 4.25
CA MET A 169 -4.06 -5.16 3.16
C MET A 169 -4.91 -3.89 3.30
N PHE A 170 -6.12 -4.00 3.84
CA PHE A 170 -7.04 -2.88 4.12
C PHE A 170 -7.43 -2.80 5.59
N ALA A 171 -6.57 -3.25 6.50
CA ALA A 171 -6.82 -3.11 7.94
C ALA A 171 -6.77 -1.62 8.36
N PHE A 172 -7.56 -1.27 9.38
CA PHE A 172 -7.65 0.07 9.98
C PHE A 172 -7.89 1.19 8.96
N CYS A 173 -8.61 0.91 7.87
CA CYS A 173 -8.98 1.88 6.83
C CYS A 173 -10.32 2.53 7.15
N ASP A 174 -10.35 3.30 8.25
CA ASP A 174 -11.59 3.76 8.89
C ASP A 174 -12.52 4.58 7.99
N LYS A 175 -12.03 5.28 6.97
CA LYS A 175 -12.87 6.09 6.07
C LYS A 175 -13.26 5.39 4.76
N LEU A 176 -12.74 4.20 4.48
CA LEU A 176 -13.18 3.44 3.31
C LEU A 176 -14.56 2.83 3.57
N THR A 177 -15.54 3.27 2.78
CA THR A 177 -16.92 2.75 2.86
C THR A 177 -17.23 1.75 1.75
N SER A 178 -16.41 1.73 0.70
CA SER A 178 -16.54 0.81 -0.42
C SER A 178 -15.16 0.35 -0.89
N LEU A 179 -15.07 -0.95 -1.20
CA LEU A 179 -13.92 -1.55 -1.87
C LEU A 179 -14.40 -2.36 -3.06
N ASN A 180 -13.85 -2.05 -4.23
CA ASN A 180 -14.06 -2.84 -5.43
C ASN A 180 -12.84 -3.72 -5.69
N MET A 181 -13.01 -5.02 -5.49
CA MET A 181 -12.02 -6.07 -5.69
C MET A 181 -12.44 -7.02 -6.82
N SER A 182 -13.24 -6.55 -7.78
CA SER A 182 -13.73 -7.38 -8.89
C SER A 182 -12.62 -7.91 -9.80
N SER A 183 -11.49 -7.20 -9.88
CA SER A 183 -10.29 -7.60 -10.63
C SER A 183 -9.42 -8.62 -9.92
N PHE A 184 -9.67 -8.87 -8.62
CA PHE A 184 -8.78 -9.71 -7.82
C PHE A 184 -8.99 -11.19 -8.14
N ASP A 185 -7.92 -11.81 -8.65
CA ASP A 185 -7.73 -13.25 -8.66
C ASP A 185 -6.92 -13.64 -7.42
N THR A 186 -7.55 -14.35 -6.48
CA THR A 186 -6.90 -14.77 -5.23
C THR A 186 -6.59 -16.27 -5.22
N GLY A 187 -6.68 -16.95 -6.36
CA GLY A 187 -6.50 -18.40 -6.47
C GLY A 187 -5.10 -18.90 -6.08
N ARG A 188 -4.10 -18.02 -5.98
CA ARG A 188 -2.76 -18.33 -5.48
C ARG A 188 -2.43 -17.75 -4.10
N VAL A 189 -3.35 -17.01 -3.50
CA VAL A 189 -3.16 -16.45 -2.17
C VAL A 189 -3.11 -17.59 -1.16
N THR A 190 -2.17 -17.51 -0.23
CA THR A 190 -2.00 -18.44 0.89
C THR A 190 -2.28 -17.78 2.24
N ASP A 191 -2.27 -16.45 2.31
CA ASP A 191 -2.62 -15.68 3.50
C ASP A 191 -3.39 -14.40 3.15
N MET A 192 -4.63 -14.30 3.65
CA MET A 192 -5.52 -13.14 3.57
C MET A 192 -6.08 -12.80 4.96
N ASN A 193 -5.45 -13.26 6.05
CA ASN A 193 -5.98 -13.02 7.38
C ASN A 193 -5.97 -11.52 7.71
N GLY A 194 -6.98 -11.05 8.42
CA GLY A 194 -7.11 -9.67 8.86
C GLY A 194 -7.31 -8.64 7.75
N ILE A 195 -7.60 -9.04 6.51
CA ILE A 195 -7.67 -8.12 5.36
C ILE A 195 -8.57 -6.89 5.60
N PHE A 196 -9.64 -7.01 6.40
CA PHE A 196 -10.54 -5.92 6.78
C PHE A 196 -10.50 -5.59 8.28
N GLN A 197 -9.47 -6.00 9.01
CA GLN A 197 -9.39 -5.80 10.46
C GLN A 197 -9.64 -4.34 10.83
N SER A 198 -10.58 -4.10 11.75
CA SER A 198 -10.93 -2.76 12.24
C SER A 198 -11.43 -1.75 11.18
N SER A 199 -11.72 -2.18 9.94
CA SER A 199 -12.26 -1.30 8.88
C SER A 199 -13.78 -1.15 9.00
N HIS A 200 -14.21 -0.62 10.15
CA HIS A 200 -15.60 -0.66 10.63
C HIS A 200 -16.63 0.04 9.76
N ASN A 201 -16.22 0.99 8.90
CA ASN A 201 -17.13 1.73 8.02
C ASN A 201 -17.31 1.12 6.64
N LEU A 202 -16.59 0.03 6.31
CA LEU A 202 -16.79 -0.69 5.07
C LEU A 202 -18.23 -1.21 5.01
N ALA A 203 -18.96 -0.79 3.99
CA ALA A 203 -20.38 -1.10 3.81
C ALA A 203 -20.67 -1.68 2.42
N ASN A 204 -19.77 -1.54 1.46
CA ASN A 204 -19.91 -2.10 0.12
C ASN A 204 -18.63 -2.85 -0.25
N LEU A 205 -18.77 -4.14 -0.56
CA LEU A 205 -17.67 -4.98 -1.02
C LEU A 205 -18.05 -5.60 -2.35
N THR A 206 -17.33 -5.25 -3.42
CA THR A 206 -17.49 -5.90 -4.73
C THR A 206 -16.37 -6.92 -4.90
N ILE A 207 -16.71 -8.15 -5.25
CA ILE A 207 -15.75 -9.22 -5.56
C ILE A 207 -16.01 -9.82 -6.93
N GLY A 208 -14.99 -10.45 -7.52
CA GLY A 208 -15.06 -11.08 -8.85
C GLY A 208 -15.21 -12.60 -8.80
N GLU A 209 -15.30 -13.22 -9.98
CA GLU A 209 -15.47 -14.68 -10.12
C GLU A 209 -14.23 -15.48 -9.66
N ASN A 210 -13.06 -14.85 -9.65
CA ASN A 210 -11.79 -15.46 -9.21
C ASN A 210 -11.42 -15.10 -7.76
N PHE A 211 -12.33 -14.46 -7.03
CA PHE A 211 -12.10 -14.08 -5.64
C PHE A 211 -12.51 -15.19 -4.69
N VAL A 212 -11.53 -15.77 -4.00
CA VAL A 212 -11.67 -16.73 -2.92
C VAL A 212 -11.22 -16.11 -1.60
N PHE A 213 -12.06 -16.19 -0.58
CA PHE A 213 -11.64 -15.92 0.80
C PHE A 213 -10.67 -17.01 1.27
N VAL A 214 -9.42 -16.64 1.62
CA VAL A 214 -8.34 -17.58 2.00
C VAL A 214 -7.86 -17.33 3.42
N GLY A 215 -7.97 -18.32 4.31
CA GLY A 215 -7.53 -18.20 5.70
C GLY A 215 -8.65 -18.54 6.68
N SER A 216 -8.56 -18.02 7.90
CA SER A 216 -9.53 -18.28 8.96
C SER A 216 -10.18 -17.02 9.53
N GLU A 217 -9.58 -15.84 9.34
CA GLU A 217 -10.07 -14.59 9.93
C GLU A 217 -9.98 -13.48 8.88
N TYR A 218 -11.10 -13.07 8.28
CA TYR A 218 -11.13 -11.99 7.26
C TYR A 218 -11.46 -10.62 7.88
N ASN A 219 -12.12 -10.66 9.04
CA ASN A 219 -12.56 -9.49 9.80
C ASN A 219 -13.42 -8.50 9.02
N LEU A 220 -14.25 -9.00 8.08
CA LEU A 220 -15.29 -8.19 7.47
C LEU A 220 -16.19 -7.60 8.57
N PRO A 221 -16.64 -6.33 8.48
CA PRO A 221 -17.46 -5.74 9.52
C PRO A 221 -18.72 -6.56 9.82
N SER A 222 -18.98 -6.78 11.11
CA SER A 222 -20.13 -7.56 11.55
C SER A 222 -21.44 -6.95 11.08
N GLY A 223 -22.40 -7.81 10.78
CA GLY A 223 -23.72 -7.42 10.26
C GLY A 223 -24.21 -8.34 9.14
N THR A 224 -25.34 -7.95 8.56
CA THR A 224 -25.95 -8.65 7.43
C THR A 224 -25.55 -7.97 6.12
N TRP A 225 -25.02 -8.75 5.20
CA TRP A 225 -24.55 -8.33 3.88
C TRP A 225 -25.49 -8.86 2.82
N TYR A 226 -25.99 -7.99 1.96
CA TYR A 226 -26.94 -8.34 0.91
C TYR A 226 -26.26 -8.35 -0.45
N ALA A 227 -26.38 -9.45 -1.18
CA ALA A 227 -26.09 -9.51 -2.61
C ALA A 227 -27.05 -8.61 -3.40
N SER A 228 -26.73 -8.34 -4.67
CA SER A 228 -27.59 -7.52 -5.54
C SER A 228 -28.98 -8.13 -5.79
N ASP A 229 -29.08 -9.46 -5.73
CA ASP A 229 -30.33 -10.22 -5.81
C ASP A 229 -31.16 -10.19 -4.51
N GLY A 230 -30.65 -9.57 -3.44
CA GLY A 230 -31.29 -9.49 -2.13
C GLY A 230 -31.01 -10.67 -1.19
N THR A 231 -30.21 -11.66 -1.62
CA THR A 231 -29.77 -12.77 -0.76
C THR A 231 -28.93 -12.24 0.40
N ALA A 232 -29.26 -12.66 1.62
CA ALA A 232 -28.58 -12.24 2.84
C ALA A 232 -27.44 -13.20 3.21
N TYR A 233 -26.32 -12.61 3.60
CA TYR A 233 -25.13 -13.24 4.17
C TYR A 233 -24.80 -12.53 5.49
N THR A 234 -23.93 -13.13 6.31
CA THR A 234 -23.60 -12.62 7.64
C THR A 234 -22.10 -12.59 7.85
N SER A 235 -21.63 -11.61 8.61
CA SER A 235 -20.31 -11.63 9.22
C SER A 235 -20.41 -11.43 10.72
N ASP A 236 -19.60 -12.17 11.47
CA ASP A 236 -19.49 -12.06 12.93
C ASP A 236 -18.34 -11.13 13.37
N GLY A 237 -17.62 -10.51 12.42
CA GLY A 237 -16.43 -9.71 12.69
C GLY A 237 -15.11 -10.49 12.68
N THR A 238 -15.16 -11.81 12.49
CA THR A 238 -14.01 -12.70 12.31
C THR A 238 -14.10 -13.40 10.95
N THR A 239 -15.22 -14.04 10.66
CA THR A 239 -15.51 -14.75 9.40
C THR A 239 -16.76 -14.17 8.72
N CYS A 240 -17.08 -14.66 7.51
CA CYS A 240 -18.34 -14.33 6.85
C CYS A 240 -18.88 -15.50 6.03
N THR A 241 -20.17 -15.44 5.68
CA THR A 241 -20.84 -16.44 4.85
C THR A 241 -20.97 -16.02 3.38
N ILE A 242 -20.37 -14.88 3.00
CA ILE A 242 -20.29 -14.46 1.60
C ILE A 242 -19.54 -15.54 0.81
N PRO A 243 -20.11 -16.07 -0.28
CA PRO A 243 -19.50 -17.15 -1.03
C PRO A 243 -18.31 -16.65 -1.85
N SER A 244 -17.23 -17.45 -1.83
CA SER A 244 -16.15 -17.34 -2.81
C SER A 244 -16.65 -17.58 -4.24
N ASN A 245 -15.98 -16.98 -5.22
CA ASN A 245 -16.22 -17.15 -6.66
C ASN A 245 -17.61 -16.71 -7.14
N LYS A 246 -18.36 -15.93 -6.37
CA LYS A 246 -19.65 -15.36 -6.77
C LYS A 246 -19.49 -13.85 -6.96
N ALA A 247 -19.25 -13.45 -8.21
CA ALA A 247 -19.14 -12.05 -8.57
C ALA A 247 -20.43 -11.28 -8.25
N ASP A 248 -20.33 -10.30 -7.37
CA ASP A 248 -21.43 -9.44 -6.96
C ASP A 248 -20.90 -8.23 -6.16
N THR A 249 -21.78 -7.28 -5.87
CA THR A 249 -21.58 -6.27 -4.84
C THR A 249 -22.42 -6.62 -3.61
N TYR A 250 -21.74 -6.83 -2.50
CA TYR A 250 -22.34 -7.13 -1.20
C TYR A 250 -22.44 -5.83 -0.39
N THR A 251 -23.66 -5.48 0.02
CA THR A 251 -23.95 -4.27 0.78
C THR A 251 -24.35 -4.60 2.21
N ARG A 252 -23.63 -4.07 3.20
CA ARG A 252 -23.99 -4.19 4.62
C ARG A 252 -25.14 -3.25 4.96
N ARG A 253 -26.17 -3.76 5.64
CA ARG A 253 -27.32 -2.98 6.15
C ARG A 253 -27.57 -3.26 7.62
#